data_AF-K1VKX4-F1
#
_entry.id   AF-K1VKX4-F1
#
_cell.length_a   1.000
_cell.length_b   1.000
_cell.length_c   1.000
_cell.angle_alpha   90.00
_cell.angle_beta   90.00
_cell.angle_gamma   90.00
#
_symmetry.space_group_name_H-M   'P 1'
#
loop_
_entity.id
_entity.type
_entity.pdbx_description
1 polymer ?
#
loop_
_entity_poly.entity_id
_entity_poly.type
_entity_poly.pdbx_seq_one_letter_code
_entity_poly.pdbx_strand_id
1 'polypeptide(L)' 'MTCGGCSGAIERVLKKNIEAPNAYVVSLPTQRVVVYGPSLPPFDTVTEKIAKTGKEILSKEEIPAGGAVPAVSA' A
#
# COMPACT_ATOMS: atom_id res chain seq x y z
N MET A 1 5.18 1.82 -10.43
CA MET A 1 5.45 0.38 -10.72
C MET A 1 5.22 0.12 -12.21
N THR A 2 6.12 -0.56 -12.92
CA THR A 2 6.09 -0.61 -14.41
C THR A 2 5.66 -1.96 -14.99
N CYS A 3 5.62 -3.03 -14.20
CA CYS A 3 5.19 -4.37 -14.64
C CYS A 3 4.65 -5.19 -13.45
N GLY A 4 4.07 -6.36 -13.72
CA GLY A 4 3.54 -7.26 -12.68
C GLY A 4 4.59 -7.71 -11.65
N GLY A 5 5.87 -7.80 -12.04
CA GLY A 5 6.96 -8.06 -11.09
C GLY A 5 7.16 -6.92 -10.08
N CYS A 6 6.90 -5.67 -10.49
CA CYS A 6 7.00 -4.51 -9.61
C CYS A 6 5.85 -4.44 -8.60
N SER A 7 4.61 -4.71 -9.03
CA SER A 7 3.46 -4.79 -8.12
C SER A 7 3.62 -5.96 -7.15
N GLY A 8 4.06 -7.14 -7.64
CA GLY A 8 4.30 -8.31 -6.82
C GLY A 8 5.39 -8.12 -5.76
N ALA A 9 6.44 -7.33 -6.03
CA ALA A 9 7.44 -6.97 -5.03
C ALA A 9 6.83 -6.18 -3.86
N ILE A 10 5.93 -5.24 -4.17
CA ILE A 10 5.21 -4.43 -3.19
C ILE A 10 4.24 -5.31 -2.38
N GLU A 11 3.45 -6.17 -3.06
CA GLU A 11 2.55 -7.12 -2.40
C GLU A 11 3.28 -8.04 -1.42
N ARG A 12 4.45 -8.60 -1.79
CA ARG A 12 5.25 -9.46 -0.91
C ARG A 12 5.71 -8.74 0.36
N VAL A 13 6.01 -7.45 0.28
CA VAL A 13 6.37 -6.65 1.45
C VAL A 13 5.13 -6.36 2.29
N LEU A 14 4.03 -5.91 1.68
CA LEU A 14 2.80 -5.61 2.42
C LEU A 14 2.24 -6.85 3.12
N LYS A 15 2.24 -8.03 2.46
CA LYS A 15 1.81 -9.29 3.06
C LYS A 15 2.55 -9.67 4.35
N LYS A 16 3.80 -9.21 4.52
CA LYS A 16 4.62 -9.49 5.71
C LYS A 16 4.45 -8.45 6.83
N ASN A 17 3.86 -7.29 6.53
CA ASN A 17 3.78 -6.18 7.47
C ASN A 17 2.33 -5.74 7.75
N ILE A 18 1.37 -6.23 6.97
CA ILE A 18 -0.05 -5.96 7.13
C ILE A 18 -0.74 -7.29 7.45
N GLU A 19 -1.24 -7.38 8.68
CA GLU A 19 -1.94 -8.56 9.20
C GLU A 19 -3.44 -8.27 9.34
N ALA A 20 -4.27 -9.32 9.25
CA ALA A 20 -5.70 -9.21 9.52
C ALA A 20 -5.92 -8.68 10.95
N PRO A 21 -6.89 -7.76 11.18
CA PRO A 21 -7.99 -7.37 10.30
C PRO A 21 -7.66 -6.27 9.26
N ASN A 22 -6.40 -5.83 9.16
CA ASN A 22 -6.00 -4.87 8.14
C ASN A 22 -5.84 -5.56 6.78
N ALA A 23 -5.98 -4.77 5.73
CA ALA A 23 -5.89 -5.22 4.36
C ALA A 23 -5.23 -4.16 3.47
N TYR A 24 -4.91 -4.57 2.25
CA TYR A 24 -4.33 -3.68 1.25
C TYR A 24 -4.77 -4.06 -0.16
N VAL A 25 -4.70 -3.09 -1.06
CA VAL A 25 -4.89 -3.28 -2.50
C VAL A 25 -3.70 -2.66 -3.22
N VAL A 26 -3.15 -3.39 -4.18
CA VAL A 26 -2.09 -2.91 -5.08
C VAL A 26 -2.65 -2.94 -6.49
N SER A 27 -2.66 -1.80 -7.16
CA SER A 27 -3.19 -1.67 -8.52
C SER A 27 -2.08 -1.24 -9.47
N LEU A 28 -1.67 -2.15 -10.35
CA LEU A 28 -0.70 -1.86 -11.40
C LEU A 28 -1.23 -0.83 -12.42
N PRO A 29 -2.50 -0.90 -12.91
CA PRO A 29 -3.01 0.07 -13.88
C PRO A 29 -3.00 1.51 -13.37
N THR A 30 -3.38 1.70 -12.10
CA THR A 30 -3.42 3.05 -11.48
C THR A 30 -2.13 3.42 -10.77
N GLN A 31 -1.17 2.48 -10.66
CA GLN A 31 0.07 2.60 -9.90
C GLN A 31 -0.15 3.02 -8.43
N ARG A 32 -1.24 2.58 -7.82
CA ARG A 32 -1.63 2.93 -6.45
C ARG A 32 -1.53 1.76 -5.50
N VAL A 33 -1.26 2.10 -4.24
CA VAL A 33 -1.29 1.19 -3.10
C VAL A 33 -2.22 1.81 -2.07
N VAL A 34 -3.20 1.05 -1.61
CA VAL A 34 -4.10 1.45 -0.53
C VAL A 34 -3.96 0.44 0.60
N VAL A 35 -3.75 0.93 1.82
CA VAL A 35 -3.69 0.11 3.02
C VAL A 35 -4.78 0.63 3.96
N TYR A 36 -5.61 -0.25 4.49
CA TYR A 36 -6.79 0.10 5.26
C TYR A 36 -7.09 -0.94 6.33
N GLY A 37 -7.69 -0.51 7.44
CA GLY A 37 -8.05 -1.38 8.55
C GLY A 37 -8.18 -0.63 9.86
N PRO A 38 -8.66 -1.29 10.92
CA PRO A 38 -8.91 -0.65 12.21
C PRO A 38 -7.64 -0.40 13.03
N SER A 39 -6.49 -1.00 12.66
CA SER A 39 -5.24 -0.88 13.43
C SER A 39 -4.03 -0.93 12.50
N LEU A 40 -3.81 0.15 11.75
CA LEU A 40 -2.72 0.24 10.79
C LEU A 40 -1.36 0.45 11.48
N PRO A 41 -0.27 -0.09 10.92
CA PRO A 41 1.08 0.34 11.28
C PRO A 41 1.25 1.84 11.02
N PRO A 42 2.23 2.50 11.66
CA PRO A 42 2.52 3.91 11.42
C PRO A 42 2.73 4.19 9.93
N PHE A 43 2.18 5.30 9.45
CA PHE A 43 2.20 5.68 8.03
C PHE A 43 3.62 5.67 7.42
N ASP A 44 4.60 6.19 8.16
CA ASP A 44 6.00 6.17 7.73
C ASP A 44 6.59 4.77 7.68
N THR A 45 6.19 3.86 8.57
CA THR A 45 6.63 2.46 8.52
C THR A 45 6.16 1.79 7.22
N VAL A 46 4.90 1.99 6.84
CA VAL A 46 4.37 1.43 5.58
C VAL A 46 5.11 2.03 4.38
N THR A 47 5.29 3.35 4.37
CA THR A 47 5.98 4.08 3.30
C THR A 47 7.43 3.61 3.13
N GLU A 48 8.19 3.48 4.22
CA GLU A 48 9.57 2.99 4.21
C GLU A 48 9.67 1.56 3.67
N LYS A 49 8.74 0.69 4.06
CA LYS A 49 8.71 -0.70 3.60
C LYS A 49 8.47 -0.77 2.08
N ILE A 50 7.58 0.06 1.56
CA ILE A 50 7.35 0.17 0.11
C ILE A 50 8.60 0.73 -0.59
N ALA A 51 9.21 1.80 -0.06
CA ALA A 51 10.41 2.41 -0.64
C ALA A 51 11.59 1.43 -0.75
N LYS A 52 11.74 0.51 0.22
CA LYS A 52 12.74 -0.58 0.19
C LYS A 52 12.60 -1.54 -0.98
N THR A 53 11.49 -1.51 -1.73
CA THR A 53 11.34 -2.26 -2.99
C THR A 53 12.07 -1.60 -4.18
N GLY A 54 12.76 -0.47 -3.95
CA GLY A 54 13.46 0.28 -4.99
C GLY A 54 12.50 1.04 -5.91
N LYS A 55 11.34 1.43 -5.39
CA LYS A 55 10.32 2.19 -6.12
C LYS A 55 10.18 3.57 -5.52
N GLU A 56 10.20 4.57 -6.38
CA GLU A 56 9.90 5.95 -6.02
C GLU A 56 8.41 6.11 -5.70
N ILE A 57 8.11 6.84 -4.63
CA ILE A 57 6.76 7.16 -4.19
C ILE A 57 6.49 8.61 -4.60
N LEU A 58 5.67 8.79 -5.64
CA LEU A 58 5.38 10.12 -6.22
C LEU A 58 4.47 10.95 -5.32
N SER A 59 3.55 10.31 -4.61
CA SER A 59 2.60 10.95 -3.71
C SER A 59 2.19 9.99 -2.62
N LYS A 60 2.02 10.49 -1.39
CA LYS A 60 1.52 9.72 -0.26
C LYS A 60 0.55 10.59 0.55
N GLU A 61 -0.55 10.00 1.00
CA GLU A 61 -1.58 10.68 1.78
C GLU A 61 -2.09 9.71 2.86
N GLU A 62 -2.34 10.24 4.05
CA GLU A 62 -2.98 9.51 5.15
C GLU A 62 -4.44 9.94 5.26
N ILE A 63 -5.35 8.97 5.16
CA ILE A 63 -6.79 9.22 5.26
C ILE A 63 -7.19 9.05 6.73
N PRO A 64 -7.86 10.03 7.34
CA PRO A 64 -8.25 9.94 8.75
C PRO A 64 -9.23 8.79 8.99
N ALA A 65 -9.27 8.31 10.23
CA ALA A 65 -10.21 7.27 10.64
C ALA A 65 -11.66 7.66 10.31
N GLY A 66 -12.39 6.76 9.63
CA GLY A 66 -13.74 7.01 9.13
C GLY A 66 -13.81 7.66 7.74
N GLY A 67 -12.68 7.99 7.13
CA GLY A 67 -12.61 8.40 5.73
C GLY A 67 -12.94 7.26 4.77
N ALA A 68 -13.47 7.60 3.60
CA ALA A 68 -13.76 6.61 2.57
C ALA A 68 -12.47 5.99 2.02
N VAL A 69 -12.40 4.66 1.98
CA VAL A 69 -11.30 3.96 1.30
C VAL A 69 -11.40 4.29 -0.19
N PRO A 70 -10.34 4.85 -0.82
CA PRO A 70 -10.38 5.18 -2.23
C PRO A 70 -10.73 3.96 -3.06
N ALA A 71 -11.64 4.11 -4.02
CA ALA A 71 -11.97 3.05 -4.95
C ALA A 71 -10.74 2.78 -5.83
N VAL A 72 -10.00 1.73 -5.49
CA VAL A 72 -8.86 1.27 -6.26
C VAL A 72 -9.17 -0.15 -6.70
N SER A 73 -9.39 -0.31 -8.00
CA SER A 73 -9.55 -1.63 -8.61
C SER A 73 -8.22 -2.37 -8.54
N ALA A 74 -8.23 -3.54 -7.91
CA ALA A 74 -7.11 -4.48 -7.91
C ALA A 74 -6.83 -5.00 -9.32
#